data_AF-A0A936Z1S3-F1
#
_entry.id   AF-A0A936Z1S3-F1
#
_cell.length_a   1.000
_cell.length_b   1.000
_cell.length_c   1.000
_cell.angle_alpha   90.00
_cell.angle_beta   90.00
_cell.angle_gamma   90.00
#
_symmetry.space_group_name_H-M   'P 1'
#
loop_
_entity.id
_entity.type
_entity.pdbx_description
1 polymer ?
#
loop_
_entity_poly.entity_id
_entity_poly.type
_entity_poly.pdbx_seq_one_letter_code
_entity_poly.pdbx_strand_id
1 'polypeptide(L)'
;MLQIADYGAKLLSHIAIAADKLSLGLLMDPEEVVRTVAPRYPDAVSNRWWVCGNLHRGMFAAAQAAPLRHLGKVILTPQGTKYLVLAQQAGAWQHRLMLQLAGRQMRDFLAASLDIGFELSLGCAGEEEGLLVQDCRFVSALLGEMDLQRETVPRMSPHLLRKEACMVASSLLSPSEVCVEELQVPHHVCVSIVASDELVAAVMESDRPDQGN
;
A
#
# COMPACT_ATOMS: atom_id res chain seq x y z
N MET A 1 17.43 -4.00 -10.71
CA MET A 1 17.07 -3.43 -9.39
C MET A 1 17.00 -1.90 -9.36
N LEU A 2 17.57 -1.18 -10.34
CA LEU A 2 17.34 0.26 -10.53
C LEU A 2 15.95 0.59 -11.10
N GLN A 3 15.30 -0.37 -11.76
CA GLN A 3 14.05 -0.11 -12.49
C GLN A 3 12.83 0.11 -11.58
N ILE A 4 12.58 -0.75 -10.57
CA ILE A 4 11.39 -0.62 -9.67
C ILE A 4 11.45 0.62 -8.76
N ALA A 5 12.64 0.97 -8.26
CA ALA A 5 12.84 2.21 -7.49
C ALA A 5 12.65 3.47 -8.34
N ASP A 6 13.05 3.43 -9.61
CA ASP A 6 12.89 4.51 -10.59
C ASP A 6 11.43 4.61 -11.12
N TYR A 7 10.67 3.50 -11.10
CA TYR A 7 9.25 3.45 -11.46
C TYR A 7 8.34 4.08 -10.42
N GLY A 8 8.58 3.79 -9.14
CA GLY A 8 7.87 4.45 -8.05
C GLY A 8 8.10 5.96 -8.05
N ALA A 9 9.33 6.39 -8.33
CA ALA A 9 9.70 7.81 -8.39
C ALA A 9 8.90 8.61 -9.45
N LYS A 10 8.51 8.00 -10.60
CA LYS A 10 7.72 8.67 -11.65
C LYS A 10 6.23 8.76 -11.35
N LEU A 11 5.65 7.74 -10.70
CA LEU A 11 4.29 7.82 -10.19
C LEU A 11 4.21 8.89 -9.09
N LEU A 12 5.23 8.96 -8.23
CA LEU A 12 5.37 9.94 -7.15
C LEU A 12 5.69 11.37 -7.62
N SER A 13 6.50 11.57 -8.65
CA SER A 13 6.81 12.93 -9.13
C SER A 13 5.55 13.68 -9.61
N HIS A 14 4.50 12.94 -9.96
CA HIS A 14 3.19 13.48 -10.33
C HIS A 14 2.17 13.51 -9.17
N ILE A 15 2.41 12.75 -8.11
CA ILE A 15 1.66 12.83 -6.84
C ILE A 15 2.42 13.83 -5.97
N ALA A 16 2.05 15.11 -5.99
CA ALA A 16 2.65 16.10 -5.10
C ALA A 16 2.72 15.54 -3.67
N ILE A 17 3.94 15.21 -3.21
CA ILE A 17 4.18 14.63 -1.89
C ILE A 17 3.82 15.71 -0.89
N ALA A 18 2.57 15.66 -0.43
CA ALA A 18 2.04 16.63 0.52
C ALA A 18 2.83 16.49 1.82
N ALA A 19 3.86 17.32 2.02
CA ALA A 19 4.66 17.46 3.24
C ALA A 19 4.98 16.11 3.92
N ASP A 20 5.58 15.17 3.19
CA ASP A 20 6.00 13.84 3.67
C ASP A 20 4.88 12.92 4.20
N LYS A 21 3.61 13.21 3.86
CA LYS A 21 2.46 12.38 4.28
C LYS A 21 2.01 11.38 3.24
N LEU A 22 2.43 11.50 1.99
CA LEU A 22 2.16 10.54 0.92
C LEU A 22 3.45 9.87 0.50
N SER A 23 3.46 8.55 0.43
CA SER A 23 4.58 7.78 -0.09
C SER A 23 4.11 6.61 -0.94
N LEU A 24 5.05 5.91 -1.57
CA LEU A 24 4.74 4.62 -2.19
C LEU A 24 5.02 3.48 -1.24
N GLY A 25 4.13 2.51 -1.33
CA GLY A 25 4.37 1.17 -0.87
C GLY A 25 4.69 0.23 -2.03
N LEU A 26 5.01 -1.00 -1.67
CA LEU A 26 5.29 -2.09 -2.62
C LEU A 26 4.52 -3.32 -2.17
N LEU A 27 4.14 -4.14 -3.14
CA LEU A 27 3.64 -5.48 -2.89
C LEU A 27 4.71 -6.45 -3.36
N MET A 28 5.21 -7.29 -2.46
CA MET A 28 6.25 -8.27 -2.77
C MET A 28 5.71 -9.68 -2.56
N ASP A 29 5.84 -10.52 -3.58
CA ASP A 29 5.59 -11.94 -3.44
C ASP A 29 6.72 -12.61 -2.62
N PRO A 30 6.53 -13.84 -2.12
CA PRO A 30 7.54 -14.52 -1.32
C PRO A 30 8.92 -14.66 -1.99
N GLU A 31 8.97 -14.86 -3.32
CA GLU A 31 10.24 -14.96 -4.04
C GLU A 31 10.96 -13.59 -4.08
N GLU A 32 10.19 -12.50 -4.23
CA GLU A 32 10.73 -11.14 -4.18
C GLU A 32 11.24 -10.77 -2.79
N VAL A 33 10.53 -11.18 -1.73
CA VAL A 33 10.96 -10.99 -0.33
C VAL A 33 12.31 -11.67 -0.11
N VAL A 34 12.44 -12.95 -0.48
CA VAL A 34 13.72 -13.68 -0.37
C VAL A 34 14.83 -12.97 -1.16
N ARG A 35 14.56 -12.55 -2.39
CA ARG A 35 15.56 -11.92 -3.26
C ARG A 35 16.01 -10.53 -2.75
N THR A 36 15.10 -9.78 -2.14
CA THR A 36 15.31 -8.35 -1.83
C THR A 36 15.66 -8.11 -0.37
N VAL A 37 15.04 -8.87 0.54
CA VAL A 37 15.12 -8.68 1.99
C VAL A 37 16.19 -9.57 2.61
N ALA A 38 16.31 -10.83 2.18
CA ALA A 38 17.27 -11.77 2.77
C ALA A 38 18.72 -11.27 2.84
N PRO A 39 19.23 -10.51 1.84
CA PRO A 39 20.59 -9.98 1.92
C PRO A 39 20.84 -9.01 3.08
N ARG A 40 19.78 -8.36 3.60
CA ARG A 40 19.86 -7.33 4.65
C ARG A 40 19.26 -7.77 5.98
N TYR A 41 18.17 -8.55 5.94
CA TYR A 41 17.42 -9.00 7.11
C TYR A 41 17.06 -10.49 6.97
N PRO A 42 18.04 -11.40 6.99
CA PRO A 42 17.80 -12.83 6.75
C PRO A 42 16.80 -13.45 7.75
N ASP A 43 16.82 -12.99 9.00
CA ASP A 43 15.93 -13.49 10.06
C ASP A 43 14.49 -12.95 9.96
N ALA A 44 14.27 -11.91 9.15
CA ALA A 44 12.95 -11.34 8.94
C ALA A 44 12.18 -12.02 7.80
N VAL A 45 12.88 -12.73 6.91
CA VAL A 45 12.28 -13.31 5.70
C VAL A 45 11.29 -14.42 6.04
N SER A 46 10.10 -14.34 5.45
CA SER A 46 9.07 -15.38 5.55
C SER A 46 8.62 -15.83 4.16
N ASN A 47 7.89 -16.95 4.09
CA ASN A 47 7.27 -17.43 2.86
C ASN A 47 5.87 -16.81 2.64
N ARG A 48 5.69 -15.55 3.03
CA ARG A 48 4.42 -14.81 2.90
C ARG A 48 4.61 -13.58 2.03
N TRP A 49 3.49 -13.11 1.48
CA TRP A 49 3.46 -11.82 0.81
C TRP A 49 3.75 -10.69 1.77
N TRP A 50 4.48 -9.68 1.31
CA TRP A 50 4.77 -8.47 2.05
C TRP A 50 4.06 -7.28 1.42
N VAL A 51 3.30 -6.54 2.23
CA VAL A 51 2.81 -5.21 1.88
C VAL A 51 3.71 -4.20 2.55
N CYS A 52 4.53 -3.55 1.74
CA CYS A 52 5.56 -2.64 2.19
C CYS A 52 5.06 -1.19 2.16
N GLY A 53 5.51 -0.37 3.10
CA GLY A 53 5.25 1.08 3.09
C GLY A 53 6.24 1.83 3.96
N ASN A 54 6.20 3.16 3.87
CA ASN A 54 7.06 4.02 4.67
C ASN A 54 6.24 4.82 5.67
N LEU A 55 6.61 4.69 6.94
CA LEU A 55 6.08 5.50 8.02
C LEU A 55 6.74 6.88 8.00
N HIS A 56 5.95 7.88 8.36
CA HIS A 56 6.50 9.15 8.80
C HIS A 56 7.37 8.93 10.05
N ARG A 57 8.48 9.65 10.17
CA ARG A 57 9.46 9.49 11.27
C ARG A 57 8.83 9.51 12.67
N GLY A 58 7.91 10.44 12.90
CA GLY A 58 7.17 10.52 14.16
C GLY A 58 6.32 9.28 14.47
N MET A 59 5.75 8.65 13.44
CA MET A 59 5.02 7.40 13.59
C MET A 59 5.97 6.21 13.77
N PHE A 60 7.09 6.17 13.05
CA PHE A 60 8.07 5.09 13.19
C PHE A 60 8.59 5.02 14.64
N ALA A 61 8.95 6.16 15.22
CA ALA A 61 9.33 6.25 16.63
C ALA A 61 8.20 5.78 17.57
N ALA A 62 6.94 6.16 17.30
CA ALA A 62 5.80 5.73 18.10
C ALA A 62 5.55 4.21 18.01
N ALA A 63 5.75 3.62 16.82
CA ALA A 63 5.60 2.20 16.56
C ALA A 63 6.70 1.34 17.20
N GLN A 64 7.90 1.90 17.38
CA GLN A 64 8.96 1.24 18.16
C GLN A 64 8.65 1.23 19.66
N ALA A 65 7.96 2.25 20.16
CA ALA A 65 7.67 2.41 21.58
C ALA A 65 6.45 1.61 22.05
N ALA A 66 5.52 1.25 21.16
CA ALA A 66 4.29 0.55 21.50
C ALA A 66 3.77 -0.33 20.36
N PRO A 67 3.05 -1.43 20.66
CA PRO A 67 2.43 -2.27 19.65
C PRO A 67 1.49 -1.47 18.73
N LEU A 68 1.54 -1.80 17.44
CA LEU A 68 0.62 -1.24 16.46
C LEU A 68 -0.78 -1.83 16.62
N ARG A 69 -1.79 -0.98 16.53
CA ARG A 69 -3.17 -1.42 16.33
C ARG A 69 -3.45 -1.48 14.84
N HIS A 70 -4.14 -2.52 14.39
CA HIS A 70 -4.40 -2.74 12.98
C HIS A 70 -5.89 -2.65 12.67
N LEU A 71 -6.21 -2.05 11.52
CA LEU A 71 -7.55 -1.99 10.97
C LEU A 71 -7.51 -2.26 9.47
N GLY A 72 -8.62 -2.78 8.95
CA GLY A 72 -8.82 -2.98 7.52
C GLY A 72 -10.19 -2.43 7.12
N LYS A 73 -10.29 -1.87 5.92
CA LYS A 73 -11.57 -1.51 5.30
C LYS A 73 -11.45 -1.59 3.80
N VAL A 74 -12.53 -1.95 3.12
CA VAL A 74 -12.66 -1.82 1.67
C VAL A 74 -13.45 -0.56 1.38
N ILE A 75 -12.95 0.25 0.45
CA ILE A 75 -13.65 1.41 -0.08
C ILE A 75 -13.98 1.17 -1.56
N LEU A 76 -15.16 1.63 -1.99
CA LEU A 76 -15.62 1.58 -3.37
C LEU A 76 -15.74 3.01 -3.88
N THR A 77 -15.04 3.35 -4.95
CA THR A 77 -15.16 4.68 -5.58
C THR A 77 -16.43 4.76 -6.42
N PRO A 78 -16.92 5.98 -6.70
CA PRO A 78 -18.04 6.17 -7.64
C PRO A 78 -17.81 5.57 -9.04
N GLN A 79 -16.54 5.39 -9.44
CA GLN A 79 -16.15 4.77 -10.71
C GLN A 79 -16.16 3.23 -10.65
N GLY A 80 -16.47 2.65 -9.50
CA GLY A 80 -16.53 1.20 -9.30
C GLY A 80 -15.20 0.57 -8.89
N THR A 81 -14.15 1.36 -8.66
CA THR A 81 -12.86 0.84 -8.22
C THR A 81 -12.89 0.50 -6.74
N LYS A 82 -12.41 -0.70 -6.40
CA LYS A 82 -12.24 -1.12 -5.00
C LYS A 82 -10.80 -0.88 -4.55
N TYR A 83 -10.65 -0.35 -3.34
CA TYR A 83 -9.37 -0.27 -2.66
C TYR A 83 -9.48 -0.92 -1.28
N LEU A 84 -8.47 -1.72 -0.93
CA LEU A 84 -8.24 -2.16 0.45
C LEU A 84 -7.39 -1.12 1.15
N VAL A 85 -7.87 -0.66 2.29
CA VAL A 85 -7.15 0.25 3.17
C VAL A 85 -6.79 -0.49 4.44
N LEU A 86 -5.49 -0.66 4.67
CA LEU A 86 -4.93 -1.22 5.89
C LEU A 86 -4.36 -0.10 6.73
N ALA A 87 -4.94 0.18 7.90
CA ALA A 87 -4.44 1.20 8.80
C ALA A 87 -3.65 0.58 9.96
N GLN A 88 -2.56 1.23 10.34
CA GLN A 88 -1.77 0.94 11.52
C GLN A 88 -1.75 2.18 12.40
N GLN A 89 -2.05 2.04 13.70
CA GLN A 89 -2.11 3.17 14.62
C GLN A 89 -1.13 2.99 15.80
N ALA A 90 -0.38 4.05 16.09
CA ALA A 90 0.50 4.21 17.23
C ALA A 90 0.24 5.56 17.91
N GLY A 91 -0.45 5.53 19.05
CA GLY A 91 -0.86 6.77 19.75
C GLY A 91 -1.71 7.67 18.84
N ALA A 92 -1.23 8.91 18.64
CA ALA A 92 -1.90 9.91 17.80
C ALA A 92 -1.56 9.81 16.30
N TRP A 93 -0.70 8.86 15.90
CA TRP A 93 -0.29 8.64 14.51
C TRP A 93 -1.03 7.46 13.90
N GLN A 94 -1.39 7.59 12.62
CA GLN A 94 -1.90 6.50 11.81
C GLN A 94 -1.23 6.49 10.44
N HIS A 95 -0.83 5.30 9.98
CA HIS A 95 -0.39 5.05 8.62
C HIS A 95 -1.45 4.22 7.92
N ARG A 96 -1.70 4.53 6.65
CA ARG A 96 -2.70 3.84 5.84
C ARG A 96 -2.03 3.33 4.57
N LEU A 97 -2.03 2.01 4.39
CA LEU A 97 -1.68 1.40 3.11
C LEU A 97 -2.95 1.33 2.28
N MET A 98 -2.90 1.91 1.09
CA MET A 98 -3.99 1.90 0.12
C MET A 98 -3.60 0.99 -1.04
N LEU A 99 -4.25 -0.16 -1.14
CA LEU A 99 -4.02 -1.16 -2.17
C LEU A 99 -5.20 -1.10 -3.14
N GLN A 100 -4.93 -0.89 -4.43
CA GLN A 100 -5.98 -1.02 -5.43
C GLN A 100 -6.27 -2.50 -5.68
N LEU A 101 -7.53 -2.92 -5.57
CA LEU A 101 -7.95 -4.31 -5.72
C LEU A 101 -8.17 -4.68 -7.20
N ALA A 102 -7.11 -4.52 -8.01
CA ALA A 102 -7.15 -4.73 -9.44
C ALA A 102 -5.85 -5.34 -9.98
N GLY A 103 -5.95 -6.10 -11.07
CA GLY A 103 -4.80 -6.77 -11.70
C GLY A 103 -4.61 -8.21 -11.22
N ARG A 104 -3.68 -8.93 -11.84
CA ARG A 104 -3.40 -10.32 -11.51
C ARG A 104 -2.60 -10.43 -10.22
N GLN A 105 -1.56 -9.61 -10.04
CA GLN A 105 -0.73 -9.63 -8.83
C GLN A 105 -1.57 -9.47 -7.56
N MET A 106 -2.55 -8.57 -7.59
CA MET A 106 -3.43 -8.34 -6.45
C MET A 106 -4.38 -9.54 -6.20
N ARG A 107 -4.90 -10.19 -7.24
CA ARG A 107 -5.70 -11.41 -7.06
C ARG A 107 -4.87 -12.54 -6.45
N ASP A 108 -3.63 -12.70 -6.93
CA ASP A 108 -2.71 -13.73 -6.43
C ASP A 108 -2.36 -13.46 -4.95
N PHE A 109 -2.08 -12.20 -4.61
CA PHE A 109 -1.88 -11.75 -3.22
C PHE A 109 -3.06 -12.06 -2.32
N LEU A 110 -4.28 -11.69 -2.73
CA LEU A 110 -5.48 -11.88 -1.90
C LEU A 110 -5.79 -13.37 -1.72
N ALA A 111 -5.66 -14.17 -2.78
CA ALA A 111 -5.86 -15.62 -2.72
C ALA A 111 -4.87 -16.27 -1.74
N ALA A 112 -3.59 -15.91 -1.80
CA ALA A 112 -2.59 -16.40 -0.86
C ALA A 112 -2.84 -15.92 0.58
N SER A 113 -3.25 -14.66 0.74
CA SER A 113 -3.50 -14.04 2.05
C SER A 113 -4.66 -14.69 2.81
N LEU A 114 -5.64 -15.27 2.11
CA LEU A 114 -6.75 -15.99 2.75
C LEU A 114 -6.31 -17.31 3.40
N ASP A 115 -5.24 -17.94 2.90
CA ASP A 115 -4.75 -19.23 3.39
C ASP A 115 -3.68 -19.04 4.47
N ILE A 116 -2.62 -18.29 4.15
CA ILE A 116 -1.42 -18.19 5.00
C ILE A 116 -1.22 -16.82 5.66
N GLY A 117 -2.10 -15.85 5.38
CA GLY A 117 -1.93 -14.45 5.79
C GLY A 117 -0.84 -13.71 4.99
N PHE A 118 -0.55 -12.48 5.40
CA PHE A 118 0.53 -11.67 4.84
C PHE A 118 1.21 -10.86 5.94
N GLU A 119 2.32 -10.21 5.60
CA GLU A 119 3.07 -9.37 6.53
C GLU A 119 3.12 -7.91 6.07
N LEU A 120 3.05 -7.00 7.03
CA LEU A 120 3.36 -5.59 6.78
C LEU A 120 4.83 -5.36 7.02
N SER A 121 5.50 -4.74 6.05
CA SER A 121 6.89 -4.32 6.14
C SER A 121 6.97 -2.80 6.14
N LEU A 122 7.16 -2.21 7.31
CA LEU A 122 7.09 -0.77 7.52
C LEU A 122 8.48 -0.21 7.80
N GLY A 123 8.98 0.60 6.87
CA GLY A 123 10.23 1.35 7.01
C GLY A 123 10.00 2.79 7.49
N CYS A 124 11.07 3.56 7.65
CA CYS A 124 11.02 5.02 7.81
C CYS A 124 11.62 5.68 6.57
N ALA A 125 10.88 6.61 5.95
CA ALA A 125 11.38 7.31 4.77
C ALA A 125 12.69 8.06 5.09
N GLY A 126 13.74 7.80 4.30
CA GLY A 126 15.04 8.47 4.44
C GLY A 126 15.96 7.91 5.54
N GLU A 127 15.56 6.84 6.24
CA GLU A 127 16.44 6.12 7.18
C GLU A 127 16.84 4.77 6.56
N GLU A 128 18.14 4.45 6.56
CA GLU A 128 18.65 3.18 6.01
C GLU A 128 18.39 1.99 6.94
N GLU A 129 18.17 2.27 8.24
CA GLU A 129 18.02 1.26 9.28
C GLU A 129 16.66 1.39 9.95
N GLY A 130 15.80 0.39 9.74
CA GLY A 130 14.51 0.35 10.41
C GLY A 130 13.49 -0.44 9.62
N LEU A 131 13.21 -1.66 10.07
CA LEU A 131 12.18 -2.52 9.50
C LEU A 131 11.29 -3.04 10.62
N LEU A 132 10.01 -2.69 10.56
CA LEU A 132 8.99 -3.30 11.40
C LEU A 132 8.20 -4.30 10.55
N VAL A 133 8.30 -5.59 10.90
CA VAL A 133 7.51 -6.65 10.29
C VAL A 133 6.36 -7.01 11.23
N GLN A 134 5.12 -7.07 10.71
CA GLN A 134 3.93 -7.41 11.48
C GLN A 134 3.08 -8.46 10.76
N ASP A 135 2.78 -9.57 11.44
CA ASP A 135 1.85 -10.60 10.94
C ASP A 135 0.42 -10.05 10.88
N CYS A 136 -0.19 -10.07 9.69
CA CYS A 136 -1.51 -9.51 9.44
C CYS A 136 -2.50 -10.58 8.98
N ARG A 137 -3.09 -11.26 9.97
CA ARG A 137 -4.17 -12.24 9.74
C ARG A 137 -5.58 -11.68 9.86
N PHE A 138 -5.72 -10.46 10.39
CA PHE A 138 -7.01 -9.85 10.71
C PHE A 138 -7.85 -9.51 9.46
N VAL A 139 -7.24 -9.48 8.27
CA VAL A 139 -7.91 -9.09 7.02
C VAL A 139 -8.72 -10.25 6.41
N SER A 140 -8.52 -11.49 6.86
CA SER A 140 -9.12 -12.68 6.25
C SER A 140 -10.67 -12.61 6.21
N ALA A 141 -11.30 -12.11 7.28
CA ALA A 141 -12.75 -11.89 7.32
C ALA A 141 -13.20 -10.81 6.33
N LEU A 142 -12.40 -9.76 6.17
CA LEU A 142 -12.67 -8.62 5.30
C LEU A 142 -12.56 -9.00 3.82
N LEU A 143 -11.66 -9.93 3.49
CA LEU A 143 -11.45 -10.44 2.14
C LEU A 143 -12.43 -11.56 1.77
N GLY A 144 -12.87 -12.37 2.74
CA GLY A 144 -13.82 -13.47 2.52
C GLY A 144 -15.19 -13.02 2.02
N GLU A 145 -15.56 -11.76 2.26
CA GLU A 145 -16.80 -11.16 1.77
C GLU A 145 -16.69 -10.59 0.34
N MET A 146 -15.50 -10.57 -0.24
CA MET A 146 -15.26 -9.96 -1.54
C MET A 146 -15.29 -11.01 -2.66
N ASP A 147 -16.13 -10.78 -3.69
CA ASP A 147 -16.04 -11.52 -4.97
C ASP A 147 -14.84 -11.03 -5.79
N LEU A 148 -13.65 -11.48 -5.41
CA LEU A 148 -12.37 -11.04 -5.98
C LEU A 148 -12.07 -11.65 -7.36
N GLN A 149 -12.81 -12.70 -7.77
CA GLN A 149 -12.54 -13.40 -9.03
C GLN A 149 -12.95 -12.60 -10.27
N ARG A 150 -13.78 -11.56 -10.10
CA ARG A 150 -14.30 -10.75 -11.22
C ARG A 150 -13.60 -9.40 -11.38
N GLU A 151 -12.69 -9.04 -10.49
CA GLU A 151 -12.03 -7.74 -10.51
C GLU A 151 -10.97 -7.69 -11.61
N THR A 152 -11.37 -7.13 -12.76
CA THR A 152 -10.47 -6.75 -13.84
C THR A 152 -9.92 -5.35 -13.58
N VAL A 153 -8.75 -5.04 -14.14
CA VAL A 153 -8.24 -3.66 -14.16
C VAL A 153 -9.36 -2.74 -14.67
N PRO A 154 -9.71 -1.66 -13.94
CA PRO A 154 -10.77 -0.76 -14.36
C PRO A 154 -10.56 -0.33 -15.81
N ARG A 155 -11.64 -0.28 -16.61
CA ARG A 155 -11.61 0.22 -18.00
C ARG A 155 -11.49 1.75 -18.05
N MET A 156 -10.65 2.31 -17.20
CA MET A 156 -10.33 3.73 -17.17
C MET A 156 -9.07 3.98 -17.98
N SER A 157 -8.96 5.16 -18.58
CA SER A 157 -7.67 5.58 -19.12
C SER A 157 -6.65 5.67 -17.97
N PRO A 158 -5.37 5.40 -18.21
CA PRO A 158 -4.36 5.43 -17.14
C PRO A 158 -4.28 6.79 -16.43
N HIS A 159 -4.55 7.89 -17.15
CA HIS A 159 -4.66 9.22 -16.56
C HIS A 159 -5.81 9.33 -15.53
N LEU A 160 -7.00 8.81 -15.85
CA LEU A 160 -8.15 8.83 -14.94
C LEU A 160 -7.92 7.94 -13.72
N LEU A 161 -7.32 6.78 -13.95
CA LEU A 161 -6.94 5.84 -12.91
C LEU A 161 -5.91 6.44 -11.94
N ARG A 162 -4.90 7.13 -12.47
CA ARG A 162 -3.94 7.92 -11.66
C ARG A 162 -4.65 9.01 -10.86
N LYS A 163 -5.51 9.80 -11.51
CA LYS A 163 -6.27 10.87 -10.85
C LYS A 163 -7.14 10.34 -9.72
N GLU A 164 -7.81 9.21 -9.93
CA GLU A 164 -8.62 8.56 -8.90
C GLU A 164 -7.75 8.14 -7.70
N ALA A 165 -6.64 7.43 -7.94
CA ALA A 165 -5.75 7.00 -6.88
C ALA A 165 -5.26 8.20 -6.03
N CYS A 166 -4.93 9.33 -6.67
CA CYS A 166 -4.57 10.56 -5.96
C CYS A 166 -5.70 11.14 -5.12
N MET A 167 -6.93 11.19 -5.66
CA MET A 167 -8.08 11.72 -4.93
C MET A 167 -8.39 10.87 -3.70
N VAL A 168 -8.34 9.55 -3.84
CA VAL A 168 -8.58 8.62 -2.74
C VAL A 168 -7.46 8.71 -1.71
N ALA A 169 -6.19 8.71 -2.12
CA ALA A 169 -5.07 8.86 -1.18
C ALA A 169 -5.14 10.20 -0.42
N SER A 170 -5.56 11.27 -1.10
CA SER A 170 -5.73 12.59 -0.49
C SER A 170 -6.89 12.61 0.51
N SER A 171 -8.03 11.97 0.20
CA SER A 171 -9.13 11.86 1.17
C SER A 171 -8.67 11.08 2.40
N LEU A 172 -7.92 9.99 2.19
CA LEU A 172 -7.32 9.17 3.24
C LEU A 172 -6.25 9.91 4.08
N LEU A 173 -5.89 11.16 3.81
CA LEU A 173 -5.10 11.96 4.75
C LEU A 173 -5.97 12.57 5.87
N SER A 174 -7.29 12.60 5.70
CA SER A 174 -8.20 13.09 6.73
C SER A 174 -8.29 12.09 7.89
N PRO A 175 -8.10 12.51 9.15
CA PRO A 175 -8.24 11.65 10.32
C PRO A 175 -9.51 10.80 10.37
N SER A 176 -10.64 11.31 9.87
CA SER A 176 -11.96 10.68 9.99
C SER A 176 -12.24 9.51 9.04
N GLU A 177 -11.50 9.35 7.94
CA GLU A 177 -11.87 8.39 6.88
C GLU A 177 -11.75 6.91 7.28
N VAL A 178 -10.90 6.63 8.27
CA VAL A 178 -10.63 5.28 8.79
C VAL A 178 -10.63 5.32 10.31
N CYS A 179 -11.79 5.64 10.87
CA CYS A 179 -12.07 5.50 12.30
C CYS A 179 -13.08 4.37 12.51
N VAL A 180 -12.76 3.48 13.46
CA VAL A 180 -13.74 2.63 14.12
C VAL A 180 -13.99 3.21 15.50
N GLU A 181 -15.19 3.04 16.06
CA GLU A 181 -15.60 3.63 17.35
C GLU A 181 -14.63 3.30 18.51
N GLU A 182 -13.89 2.20 18.37
CA GLU A 182 -12.95 1.68 19.36
C GLU A 182 -11.57 2.35 19.35
N LEU A 183 -11.25 3.16 18.33
CA LEU A 183 -9.96 3.85 18.22
C LEU A 183 -10.09 5.37 18.41
N GLN A 184 -9.08 5.94 19.07
CA GLN A 184 -8.93 7.39 19.14
C GLN A 184 -8.68 7.95 17.74
N VAL A 185 -9.38 9.04 17.41
CA VAL A 185 -9.16 9.77 16.16
C VAL A 185 -7.69 10.21 16.09
N PRO A 186 -6.93 9.82 15.05
CA PRO A 186 -5.53 10.20 14.96
C PRO A 186 -5.39 11.72 14.74
N HIS A 187 -4.34 12.33 15.28
CA HIS A 187 -4.02 13.72 14.97
C HIS A 187 -3.18 13.84 13.69
N HIS A 188 -2.45 12.77 13.35
CA HIS A 188 -1.55 12.74 12.22
C HIS A 188 -1.77 11.48 11.40
N VAL A 189 -1.87 11.66 10.08
CA VAL A 189 -2.08 10.58 9.12
C VAL A 189 -1.06 10.68 8.00
N CYS A 190 -0.49 9.53 7.64
CA CYS A 190 0.28 9.34 6.41
C CYS A 190 -0.27 8.14 5.63
N VAL A 191 -0.09 8.16 4.31
CA VAL A 191 -0.64 7.16 3.39
C VAL A 191 0.47 6.66 2.48
N SER A 192 0.55 5.34 2.32
CA SER A 192 1.36 4.68 1.29
C SER A 192 0.44 4.13 0.22
N ILE A 193 0.63 4.54 -1.03
CA ILE A 193 -0.10 3.97 -2.17
C ILE A 193 0.65 2.73 -2.65
N VAL A 194 -0.02 1.59 -2.66
CA VAL A 194 0.49 0.32 -3.16
C VAL A 194 -0.19 0.03 -4.49
N ALA A 195 0.55 0.23 -5.57
CA ALA A 195 0.12 -0.08 -6.92
C ALA A 195 0.55 -1.51 -7.30
N SER A 196 -0.28 -2.21 -8.06
CA SER A 196 0.13 -3.46 -8.70
C SER A 196 1.04 -3.18 -9.90
N ASP A 197 1.84 -4.17 -10.28
CA ASP A 197 2.74 -4.04 -11.43
C ASP A 197 1.99 -3.70 -12.73
N GLU A 198 0.79 -4.24 -12.92
CA GLU A 198 -0.02 -3.96 -14.11
C GLU A 198 -0.52 -2.51 -14.12
N LEU A 199 -0.86 -1.97 -12.95
CA LEU A 199 -1.26 -0.57 -12.82
C LEU A 199 -0.09 0.35 -13.14
N VAL A 200 1.09 0.04 -12.60
CA VAL A 200 2.32 0.79 -12.89
C VAL A 200 2.62 0.74 -14.39
N ALA A 201 2.56 -0.44 -15.01
CA ALA A 201 2.78 -0.61 -16.43
C ALA A 201 1.79 0.20 -17.28
N ALA A 202 0.50 0.15 -16.98
CA ALA A 202 -0.54 0.88 -17.71
C ALA A 202 -0.35 2.40 -17.66
N VAL A 203 0.05 2.95 -16.51
CA VAL A 203 0.37 4.38 -16.38
C VAL A 203 1.59 4.74 -17.22
N MET A 204 2.64 3.91 -17.21
CA MET A 204 3.86 4.16 -17.99
C MET A 204 3.64 4.11 -19.52
N GLU A 205 2.80 3.19 -20.01
CA GLU A 205 2.49 3.12 -21.44
C GLU A 205 1.80 4.38 -21.95
N SER A 206 0.95 5.01 -21.13
CA SER A 206 0.28 6.26 -21.48
C SER A 206 1.17 7.50 -21.49
N ASP A 207 2.30 7.45 -20.77
CA ASP A 207 3.26 8.56 -20.68
C ASP A 207 4.36 8.47 -21.75
N ARG A 208 4.35 7.43 -22.61
CA ARG A 208 5.24 7.40 -23.78
C ARG A 208 4.80 8.50 -24.74
N PRO A 209 5.67 9.47 -25.09
CA PRO A 209 5.32 10.48 -26.08
C PRO A 209 4.91 9.74 -27.36
N ASP A 210 3.78 10.16 -27.96
CA ASP A 210 3.38 9.70 -29.27
C ASP A 210 4.61 9.81 -30.18
N GLN A 211 5.20 8.66 -30.53
CA GLN A 211 6.17 8.61 -31.60
C GLN A 211 5.33 8.81 -32.86
N GLY A 212 5.04 10.08 -33.15
CA GLY A 212 4.28 10.50 -34.31
C GLY A 212 4.90 9.89 -35.55
N ASN A 213 4.05 9.17 -36.29
CA ASN A 213 4.26 8.86 -37.70
C ASN A 213 3.99 10.12 -38.53
#